data_AF-A0A544XB50-F1
#
_entry.id   AF-A0A544XB50-F1
#
_cell.length_a   1.000
_cell.length_b   1.000
_cell.length_c   1.000
_cell.angle_alpha   90.00
_cell.angle_beta   90.00
_cell.angle_gamma   90.00
#
_symmetry.space_group_name_H-M   'P 1'
#
loop_
_entity.id
_entity.type
_entity.pdbx_description
1 polymer ?
#
loop_
_entity_poly.entity_id
_entity_poly.type
_entity_poly.pdbx_seq_one_letter_code
_entity_poly.pdbx_strand_id
1 'polypeptide(L)'
;MTATRRTWWRTGLGVVFTVLMLFPVYWMINVSFTRDQDMRKSPPYWFPVHGTLDGYRAVLEQQGPYLATSLVVGLGTVALTLVIAAPAAYSLAKLRPRGGGVLSFVLLIAQMIP
;
A
#
# COMPACT_ATOMS: atom_id res chain seq x y z
N MET A 1 -18.49 8.84 -37.04
CA MET A 1 -17.61 7.66 -36.90
C MET A 1 -16.22 8.14 -36.48
N THR A 2 -16.00 8.33 -35.17
CA THR A 2 -14.75 8.88 -34.62
C THR A 2 -13.73 7.78 -34.37
N ALA A 3 -12.46 8.07 -34.68
CA ALA A 3 -11.35 7.14 -34.74
C ALA A 3 -11.03 6.44 -33.41
N THR A 4 -11.53 5.22 -33.24
CA THR A 4 -11.23 4.31 -32.11
C THR A 4 -9.87 3.60 -32.22
N ARG A 5 -9.09 3.82 -33.28
CA ARG A 5 -7.86 3.05 -33.57
C ARG A 5 -6.63 3.47 -32.75
N ARG A 6 -6.64 4.64 -32.07
CA ARG A 6 -5.46 5.19 -31.37
C ARG A 6 -5.47 5.01 -29.84
N THR A 7 -6.57 4.59 -29.25
CA THR A 7 -6.68 4.31 -27.81
C THR A 7 -6.41 2.86 -27.46
N TRP A 8 -6.63 1.91 -28.38
CA TRP A 8 -6.45 0.48 -28.12
C TRP A 8 -5.01 0.12 -27.75
N TRP A 9 -4.01 0.75 -28.36
CA TRP A 9 -2.61 0.56 -27.97
C TRP A 9 -2.30 1.14 -26.59
N ARG A 10 -2.93 2.27 -26.21
CA ARG A 10 -2.78 2.88 -24.87
C ARG A 10 -3.43 2.01 -23.80
N THR A 11 -4.60 1.45 -24.10
CA THR A 11 -5.28 0.49 -23.23
C THR A 11 -4.46 -0.79 -23.09
N GLY A 12 -3.94 -1.33 -24.19
CA GLY A 12 -3.06 -2.50 -24.17
C GLY A 12 -1.79 -2.27 -23.35
N LEU A 13 -1.13 -1.12 -23.54
CA LEU A 13 0.04 -0.72 -22.76
C LEU A 13 -0.31 -0.59 -21.26
N GLY A 14 -1.44 0.07 -20.94
CA GLY A 14 -1.91 0.20 -19.57
C GLY A 14 -2.15 -1.15 -18.90
N VAL A 15 -2.82 -2.08 -19.60
CA VAL A 15 -3.04 -3.45 -19.13
C VAL A 15 -1.72 -4.18 -18.87
N VAL A 16 -0.74 -4.07 -19.78
CA VAL A 16 0.58 -4.67 -19.60
C VAL A 16 1.27 -4.13 -18.34
N PHE A 17 1.30 -2.82 -18.13
CA PHE A 17 1.86 -2.23 -16.90
C PHE A 17 1.12 -2.69 -15.65
N THR A 18 -0.21 -2.72 -15.67
CA THR A 18 -1.01 -3.23 -14.56
C THR A 18 -0.66 -4.68 -14.23
N VAL A 19 -0.56 -5.56 -15.23
CA VAL A 19 -0.16 -6.96 -15.01
C VAL A 19 1.25 -7.05 -14.44
N LEU A 20 2.20 -6.26 -14.95
CA LEU A 20 3.58 -6.23 -14.41
C LEU A 20 3.63 -5.76 -12.95
N MET A 21 2.82 -4.75 -12.59
CA MET A 21 2.74 -4.25 -11.19
C MET A 21 2.01 -5.22 -10.27
N LEU A 22 1.03 -5.98 -10.79
CA LEU A 22 0.29 -6.99 -10.03
C LEU A 22 1.04 -8.32 -9.91
N PHE A 23 2.00 -8.60 -10.79
CA PHE A 23 2.82 -9.81 -10.74
C PHE A 23 3.45 -10.10 -9.37
N PRO A 24 4.15 -9.15 -8.70
CA PRO A 24 4.69 -9.39 -7.36
C PRO A 24 3.60 -9.67 -6.32
N VAL A 25 2.42 -9.06 -6.44
CA VAL A 25 1.28 -9.33 -5.54
C VAL A 25 0.74 -10.74 -5.77
N TYR A 26 0.58 -11.16 -7.02
CA TYR A 26 0.24 -12.52 -7.39
C TYR A 26 1.21 -13.54 -6.78
N TRP A 27 2.52 -13.27 -6.91
CA TRP A 27 3.55 -14.14 -6.37
C TRP A 27 3.49 -14.21 -4.84
N MET A 28 3.27 -13.08 -4.17
CA MET A 28 3.11 -13.03 -2.70
C MET A 28 1.92 -13.89 -2.24
N ILE A 29 0.80 -13.84 -2.96
CA ILE A 29 -0.38 -14.65 -2.67
C ILE A 29 -0.10 -16.14 -2.94
N ASN A 30 0.59 -16.48 -4.02
CA ASN A 30 0.96 -17.87 -4.29
C ASN A 30 1.83 -18.45 -3.15
N VAL A 31 2.86 -17.71 -2.74
CA VAL A 31 3.77 -18.12 -1.66
C VAL A 31 3.04 -18.21 -0.32
N SER A 32 2.10 -17.31 -0.02
CA SER A 32 1.37 -17.33 1.25
C SER A 32 0.48 -18.55 1.45
N PHE A 33 0.08 -19.23 0.36
CA PHE A 33 -0.63 -20.51 0.42
C PHE A 33 0.29 -21.73 0.25
N THR A 34 1.58 -21.55 -0.07
CA THR A 34 2.52 -22.64 -0.30
C THR A 34 2.99 -23.24 1.03
N ARG A 35 3.03 -24.58 1.14
CA ARG A 35 3.49 -25.28 2.35
C ARG A 35 4.98 -25.05 2.59
N ASP A 36 5.41 -24.97 3.84
CA ASP A 36 6.82 -24.79 4.24
C ASP A 36 7.77 -25.81 3.57
N GLN A 37 7.33 -27.07 3.46
CA GLN A 37 8.07 -28.16 2.83
C GLN A 37 8.26 -27.98 1.31
N ASP A 38 7.35 -27.26 0.65
CA ASP A 38 7.34 -27.04 -0.79
C ASP A 38 7.99 -25.68 -1.16
N MET A 39 8.27 -24.80 -0.18
CA MET A 39 8.90 -23.48 -0.40
C MET A 39 10.32 -23.58 -1.00
N ARG A 40 11.06 -24.67 -0.74
CA ARG A 40 12.44 -24.87 -1.23
C ARG A 40 12.52 -25.77 -2.46
N LYS A 41 11.38 -26.12 -3.06
CA LYS A 41 11.35 -27.03 -4.21
C LYS A 41 11.74 -26.31 -5.51
N SER A 42 12.61 -26.95 -6.29
CA SER A 42 12.98 -26.53 -7.64
C SER A 42 12.45 -27.56 -8.65
N PRO A 43 11.56 -27.21 -9.59
CA PRO A 43 11.03 -25.88 -9.89
C PRO A 43 9.89 -25.42 -8.94
N PRO A 44 9.71 -24.10 -8.72
CA PRO A 44 8.62 -23.57 -7.90
C PRO A 44 7.27 -23.77 -8.57
N TYR A 45 6.24 -24.02 -7.77
CA TYR A 45 4.88 -24.19 -8.27
C TYR A 45 4.28 -22.84 -8.66
N TRP A 46 3.94 -22.68 -9.95
CA TRP A 46 3.24 -21.50 -10.44
C TRP A 46 1.85 -21.34 -9.84
N PHE A 47 1.22 -22.42 -9.36
CA PHE A 47 -0.06 -22.43 -8.64
C PHE A 47 0.03 -23.32 -7.39
N PRO A 48 -0.60 -22.95 -6.27
CA PRO A 48 -0.55 -23.73 -5.03
C PRO A 48 -1.41 -25.00 -5.14
N VAL A 49 -0.90 -26.05 -5.78
CA VAL A 49 -1.63 -27.31 -6.05
C VAL A 49 -2.05 -28.03 -4.75
N HIS A 50 -1.28 -27.84 -3.67
CA HIS A 50 -1.57 -28.35 -2.32
C HIS A 50 -1.61 -27.22 -1.28
N GLY A 51 -2.22 -26.08 -1.64
CA GLY A 51 -2.24 -24.90 -0.77
C GLY A 51 -2.76 -25.18 0.63
N THR A 52 -2.18 -24.57 1.66
CA THR A 52 -2.64 -24.67 3.05
C THR A 52 -2.85 -23.31 3.69
N LEU A 53 -3.65 -23.30 4.76
CA LEU A 53 -3.91 -22.12 5.58
C LEU A 53 -3.13 -22.16 6.91
N ASP A 54 -2.24 -23.14 7.07
CA ASP A 54 -1.53 -23.36 8.32
C ASP A 54 -0.62 -22.18 8.66
N GLY A 55 0.02 -21.55 7.66
CA GLY A 55 0.78 -20.32 7.85
C GLY A 55 -0.07 -19.17 8.37
N TYR A 56 -1.30 -19.00 7.88
CA TYR A 56 -2.22 -17.97 8.40
C TYR A 56 -2.66 -18.26 9.83
N ARG A 57 -2.98 -19.52 10.17
CA ARG A 57 -3.33 -19.90 11.54
C ARG A 57 -2.16 -19.65 12.50
N ALA A 58 -0.95 -20.07 12.13
CA ALA A 58 0.26 -19.88 12.93
C ALA A 58 0.55 -18.39 13.17
N VAL A 59 0.42 -17.55 12.13
CA VAL A 59 0.62 -16.09 12.25
C VAL A 59 -0.46 -15.44 13.13
N LEU A 60 -1.72 -15.85 13.02
CA LEU A 60 -2.79 -15.28 13.86
C LEU A 60 -2.60 -15.66 15.34
N GLU A 61 -2.19 -16.90 15.62
CA GLU A 61 -1.93 -17.36 16.98
C GLU A 61 -0.69 -16.71 17.60
N GLN A 62 0.39 -16.55 16.83
CA GLN A 62 1.68 -16.05 17.34
C GLN A 62 1.83 -14.52 17.24
N GLN A 63 1.24 -13.89 16.22
CA GLN A 63 1.45 -12.47 15.90
C GLN A 63 0.19 -11.61 16.01
N GLY A 64 -0.95 -12.18 16.43
CA GLY A 64 -2.20 -11.45 16.68
C GLY A 64 -2.03 -10.17 17.53
N PRO A 65 -1.30 -10.21 18.66
CA PRO A 65 -1.07 -9.01 19.49
C PRO A 65 -0.27 -7.91 18.78
N TYR A 66 0.70 -8.27 17.93
CA TYR A 66 1.48 -7.30 17.16
C TYR A 66 0.66 -6.65 16.05
N LEU A 67 -0.25 -7.40 15.43
CA LEU A 67 -1.22 -6.87 14.48
C LEU A 67 -2.14 -5.85 15.17
N ALA A 68 -2.67 -6.19 16.35
CA ALA A 68 -3.50 -5.27 17.13
C ALA A 68 -2.76 -3.99 17.52
N THR A 69 -1.51 -4.11 17.95
CA THR A 69 -0.67 -2.95 18.31
C THR A 69 -0.44 -2.05 17.10
N SER A 70 -0.05 -2.63 15.96
CA SER A 70 0.15 -1.88 14.71
C SER A 70 -1.14 -1.20 14.23
N LEU A 71 -2.29 -1.86 14.37
CA LEU A 71 -3.59 -1.28 14.03
C LEU A 71 -3.94 -0.10 14.94
N VAL A 72 -3.77 -0.25 16.26
CA VAL A 72 -4.06 0.82 17.21
C VAL A 72 -3.13 2.01 16.99
N VAL A 73 -1.83 1.76 16.81
CA VAL A 73 -0.85 2.82 16.53
C VAL A 73 -1.17 3.50 15.20
N GLY A 74 -1.39 2.73 14.12
CA GLY A 74 -1.68 3.28 12.79
C GLY A 74 -2.95 4.12 12.77
N LEU A 75 -4.05 3.59 13.32
CA LEU A 75 -5.32 4.33 13.39
C LEU A 75 -5.23 5.53 14.33
N GLY A 76 -4.53 5.39 15.46
CA GLY A 76 -4.28 6.47 16.41
C GLY A 76 -3.49 7.61 15.77
N THR A 77 -2.43 7.28 15.01
CA THR A 77 -1.66 8.26 14.24
C THR A 77 -2.53 8.96 13.21
N VAL A 78 -3.31 8.23 12.41
CA VAL A 78 -4.21 8.83 11.41
C VAL A 78 -5.21 9.79 12.06
N ALA A 79 -5.86 9.36 13.15
CA ALA A 79 -6.83 10.18 13.85
C ALA A 79 -6.20 11.45 14.42
N LEU A 80 -5.07 11.33 15.12
CA LEU A 80 -4.36 12.47 15.70
C LEU A 80 -3.86 13.43 14.62
N THR A 81 -3.28 12.89 13.55
CA THR A 81 -2.83 13.70 12.40
C THR A 81 -4.00 14.44 11.76
N LEU A 82 -5.16 13.82 11.57
CA LEU A 82 -6.34 14.50 11.02
C LEU A 82 -6.82 15.64 11.93
N VAL A 83 -6.91 15.39 13.24
CA VAL A 83 -7.36 16.39 14.22
C VAL A 83 -6.48 17.65 14.18
N ILE A 84 -5.18 17.50 13.96
CA ILE A 84 -4.23 18.62 13.95
C ILE A 84 -4.08 19.21 12.53
N ALA A 85 -3.84 18.36 11.53
CA ALA A 85 -3.49 18.79 10.18
C ALA A 85 -4.69 19.33 9.40
N ALA A 86 -5.90 18.79 9.59
CA ALA A 86 -7.09 19.28 8.88
C ALA A 86 -7.41 20.76 9.18
N PRO A 87 -7.50 21.21 10.45
CA PRO A 87 -7.74 22.63 10.74
C PRO A 87 -6.54 23.51 10.36
N ALA A 88 -5.30 23.02 10.51
CA ALA A 88 -4.11 23.76 10.08
C ALA A 88 -4.11 24.01 8.56
N ALA A 89 -4.41 22.96 7.77
CA ALA A 89 -4.54 23.06 6.32
C ALA A 89 -5.69 23.99 5.92
N TYR A 90 -6.84 23.91 6.61
CA TYR A 90 -7.97 24.81 6.36
C TYR A 90 -7.61 26.28 6.60
N SER A 91 -6.93 26.59 7.71
CA SER A 91 -6.46 27.94 8.02
C SER A 91 -5.50 28.47 6.95
N LEU A 92 -4.52 27.67 6.56
CA LEU A 92 -3.55 28.04 5.51
C LEU A 92 -4.21 28.25 4.15
N ALA A 93 -5.15 27.39 3.76
CA ALA A 93 -5.79 27.44 2.45
C ALA A 93 -6.83 28.57 2.35
N LYS A 94 -7.64 28.78 3.39
CA LYS A 94 -8.80 29.69 3.33
C LYS A 94 -8.60 31.01 4.06
N LEU A 95 -7.98 31.00 5.25
CA LEU A 95 -7.84 32.21 6.08
C LEU A 95 -6.57 33.01 5.73
N ARG A 96 -5.59 32.40 5.04
CA ARG A 96 -4.35 33.04 4.60
C ARG A 96 -3.68 33.86 5.72
N PRO A 97 -3.38 33.25 6.87
CA PRO A 97 -2.82 33.96 8.01
C PRO A 97 -1.49 34.63 7.64
N ARG A 98 -1.19 35.75 8.32
CA ARG A 98 0.13 36.40 8.19
C ARG A 98 1.22 35.42 8.62
N GLY A 99 2.16 35.13 7.72
CA GLY A 99 3.22 34.12 7.91
C GLY A 99 2.93 32.73 7.34
N GLY A 100 1.74 32.49 6.74
CA GLY A 100 1.37 31.19 6.20
C GLY A 100 2.33 30.63 5.14
N GLY A 101 2.96 31.49 4.33
CA GLY A 101 3.97 31.07 3.35
C GLY A 101 5.24 30.49 3.99
N VAL A 102 5.72 31.09 5.08
CA VAL A 102 6.88 30.59 5.84
C VAL A 102 6.53 29.26 6.49
N LEU A 103 5.33 29.13 7.08
CA LEU A 103 4.88 27.88 7.67
C LEU A 103 4.82 26.75 6.64
N SER A 104 4.23 26.99 5.46
CA SER A 104 4.21 26.00 4.37
C SER A 104 5.61 25.62 3.92
N PHE A 105 6.54 26.57 3.81
CA PHE A 105 7.93 26.30 3.44
C PHE A 105 8.64 25.41 4.47
N VAL A 106 8.47 25.69 5.77
CA VAL A 106 9.02 24.86 6.86
C VAL A 106 8.44 23.45 6.84
N LEU A 107 7.13 23.31 6.60
CA LEU A 107 6.48 22.00 6.48
C LEU A 107 7.05 21.17 5.32
N LEU A 108 7.32 21.80 4.17
CA LEU A 108 7.93 21.11 3.03
C LEU A 108 9.35 20.64 3.37
N ILE A 109 10.17 21.47 4.02
CA ILE A 109 11.50 21.08 4.47
C ILE A 109 11.41 19.89 5.44
N ALA A 110 10.49 19.94 6.41
CA ALA A 110 10.32 18.86 7.38
C ALA A 110 9.95 17.52 6.71
N GLN A 111 9.22 17.53 5.59
CA GLN A 111 8.90 16.32 4.81
C GLN A 111 10.07 15.78 3.98
N MET A 112 11.10 16.60 3.74
CA MET A 112 12.29 16.22 2.99
C MET A 112 13.42 15.68 3.87
N ILE A 113 13.26 15.76 5.21
CA ILE A 113 14.22 15.15 6.13
C ILE A 113 14.11 13.62 5.96
N PRO A 114 15.21 12.93 5.59
CA PRO A 114 15.21 11.49 5.37
C PRO A 114 15.01 10.70 6.66
#